data_AF-A0A846PI42-F1
#
_entry.id   AF-A0A846PI42-F1
#
_cell.length_a   1.000
_cell.length_b   1.000
_cell.length_c   1.000
_cell.angle_alpha   90.00
_cell.angle_beta   90.00
_cell.angle_gamma   90.00
#
_symmetry.space_group_name_H-M   'P 1'
#
loop_
_entity.id
_entity.type
_entity.pdbx_description
1 polymer ?
#
loop_
_entity_poly.entity_id
_entity_poly.type
_entity_poly.pdbx_seq_one_letter_code
_entity_poly.pdbx_strand_id
1 'polypeptide(L)'
;MNRSNFTKENLKKDHDVITGYVPSKDGQSLDLEEIKIDEVVYACGGLYSSVRELQNYMIALMNDGAFSDNQLIQKSSLEKMWTPY
;
A
#
# COMPACT_ATOMS: atom_id res chain seq x y z
N MET A 1 3.25 -10.42 -1.52
CA MET A 1 3.04 -9.23 -0.69
C MET A 1 2.61 -9.70 0.70
N ASN A 2 3.58 -10.25 1.47
CA ASN A 2 3.31 -10.91 2.75
C ASN A 2 3.39 -9.96 3.95
N ARG A 3 3.92 -8.73 3.77
CA ARG A 3 4.01 -7.69 4.81
C ARG A 3 2.99 -6.56 4.58
N SER A 4 2.25 -6.57 3.48
CA SER A 4 1.15 -5.65 3.25
C SER A 4 -0.08 -6.02 4.09
N ASN A 5 -0.72 -5.06 4.74
CA ASN A 5 -1.87 -5.31 5.61
C ASN A 5 -2.76 -4.06 5.81
N PHE A 6 -3.91 -4.24 6.44
CA PHE A 6 -4.88 -3.18 6.73
C PHE A 6 -5.11 -2.92 8.22
N THR A 7 -4.57 -3.76 9.12
CA THR A 7 -5.01 -3.79 10.52
C THR A 7 -3.93 -3.31 11.49
N LYS A 8 -4.38 -2.65 12.56
CA LYS A 8 -3.49 -2.14 13.61
C LYS A 8 -2.72 -3.27 14.31
N GLU A 9 -3.35 -4.43 14.48
CA GLU A 9 -2.76 -5.60 15.12
C GLU A 9 -1.59 -6.16 14.31
N ASN A 10 -1.70 -6.16 12.98
CA ASN A 10 -0.63 -6.65 12.12
C ASN A 10 0.52 -5.66 12.04
N LEU A 11 0.25 -4.35 11.96
CA LEU A 11 1.29 -3.32 12.05
C LEU A 11 2.04 -3.37 13.38
N LYS A 12 1.36 -3.53 14.52
CA LYS A 12 2.01 -3.60 15.84
C LYS A 12 2.93 -4.82 16.03
N LYS A 13 2.70 -5.90 15.29
CA LYS A 13 3.53 -7.12 15.35
C LYS A 13 4.77 -7.02 14.47
N ASP A 14 4.76 -6.14 13.48
CA ASP A 14 5.89 -5.92 12.60
C ASP A 14 6.91 -4.99 13.29
N HIS A 15 8.19 -5.36 13.23
CA HIS A 15 9.29 -4.65 13.88
C HIS A 15 9.84 -3.50 13.02
N ASP A 16 9.42 -3.43 11.76
CA ASP A 16 9.86 -2.45 10.77
C ASP A 16 8.62 -1.76 10.18
N VAL A 17 8.11 -0.79 10.94
CA VAL A 17 6.92 0.01 10.60
C VAL A 17 7.22 1.50 10.65
N ILE A 18 6.50 2.24 9.82
CA ILE A 18 6.61 3.70 9.77
C ILE A 18 6.07 4.33 11.06
N THR A 19 6.58 5.52 11.36
CA THR A 19 5.99 6.42 12.36
C THR A 19 5.38 7.61 11.64
N GLY A 20 4.15 7.98 11.99
CA GLY A 20 3.47 9.13 11.41
C GLY A 20 4.03 10.43 11.98
N TYR A 21 4.14 11.45 11.13
CA TYR A 21 4.58 12.78 11.52
C TYR A 21 3.71 13.84 10.84
N VAL A 22 3.35 14.88 11.57
CA VAL A 22 2.63 16.06 11.05
C VAL A 22 3.41 17.34 11.39
N PRO A 23 3.32 18.41 10.58
CA PRO A 23 3.94 19.68 10.92
C PRO A 23 3.41 20.20 12.27
N SER A 24 4.33 20.62 13.14
CA SER A 24 3.97 21.28 14.39
C SER A 24 3.32 22.63 14.12
N LYS A 25 2.58 23.15 15.11
CA LYS A 25 1.87 24.46 14.99
C LYS A 25 2.80 25.65 14.72
N ASP A 26 4.07 25.55 15.13
CA ASP A 26 5.10 26.57 14.89
C ASP A 26 5.76 26.45 13.51
N GLY A 27 5.44 25.39 12.73
CA GLY A 27 5.95 25.11 11.39
C GLY A 27 7.43 24.76 11.33
N GLN A 28 8.12 24.60 12.46
CA GLN A 28 9.57 24.41 12.52
C GLN A 28 9.99 23.00 12.90
N SER A 29 9.03 22.16 13.31
CA SER A 29 9.28 20.78 13.70
C SER A 29 8.17 19.83 13.24
N LEU A 30 8.29 18.56 13.62
CA LEU A 30 7.31 17.53 13.33
C LEU A 30 6.80 16.93 14.64
N ASP A 31 5.49 16.92 14.82
CA ASP A 31 4.82 16.21 15.90
C ASP A 31 4.56 14.76 15.49
N LEU A 32 4.69 13.83 16.45
CA LEU A 32 4.32 12.44 16.24
C LEU A 32 2.81 12.32 16.06
N GLU A 33 2.37 11.68 14.98
CA GLU A 33 0.97 11.36 14.72
C GLU A 33 0.79 9.85 14.73
N GLU A 34 -0.17 9.40 15.55
CA GLU A 34 -0.54 7.99 15.54
C GLU A 34 -1.23 7.63 14.23
N ILE A 35 -0.83 6.51 13.63
CA ILE A 35 -1.49 5.98 12.44
C ILE A 35 -2.94 5.63 12.78
N LYS A 36 -3.87 6.38 12.20
CA LYS A 36 -5.31 6.13 12.32
C LYS A 36 -5.72 5.08 11.30
N ILE A 37 -6.21 3.96 11.79
CA ILE A 37 -6.68 2.83 10.98
C ILE A 37 -8.18 2.71 11.23
N ASP A 38 -8.94 2.89 10.17
CA ASP A 38 -10.40 2.83 10.18
C ASP A 38 -10.86 1.90 9.05
N GLU A 39 -11.79 1.01 9.33
CA GLU A 39 -12.32 0.06 8.35
C GLU A 39 -12.98 0.78 7.16
N VAL A 40 -13.54 1.97 7.39
CA VAL A 40 -14.16 2.80 6.35
C VAL A 40 -13.18 3.15 5.23
N VAL A 41 -11.87 3.25 5.54
CA VAL A 41 -10.86 3.63 4.54
C VAL A 41 -10.15 2.44 3.90
N TYR A 42 -10.42 1.20 4.30
CA TYR A 42 -9.67 0.03 3.82
C TYR A 42 -9.60 -0.06 2.30
N ALA A 43 -10.73 0.03 1.62
CA ALA A 43 -10.77 -0.09 0.16
C ALA A 43 -10.21 1.13 -0.58
N CYS A 44 -10.34 2.34 -0.02
CA CYS A 44 -10.01 3.58 -0.73
C CYS A 44 -8.61 4.14 -0.43
N GLY A 45 -7.90 3.61 0.58
CA GLY A 45 -6.56 4.07 0.91
C GLY A 45 -5.91 3.45 2.14
N GLY A 46 -6.54 2.47 2.80
CA GLY A 46 -6.06 1.90 4.06
C GLY A 46 -4.98 0.82 3.94
N LEU A 47 -4.47 0.54 2.74
CA LEU A 47 -3.42 -0.46 2.56
C LEU A 47 -2.07 0.07 3.04
N TYR A 48 -1.51 -0.55 4.08
CA TYR A 48 -0.13 -0.32 4.50
C TYR A 48 0.77 -1.34 3.83
N SER A 49 1.85 -0.86 3.21
CA SER A 49 2.77 -1.71 2.46
C SER A 49 4.16 -1.07 2.42
N SER A 50 5.20 -1.89 2.36
CA SER A 50 6.54 -1.39 2.07
C SER A 50 6.73 -1.17 0.56
N VAL A 51 7.75 -0.39 0.19
CA VAL A 51 8.15 -0.21 -1.21
C VAL A 51 8.52 -1.56 -1.86
N ARG A 52 9.20 -2.44 -1.11
CA ARG A 52 9.57 -3.79 -1.61
C ARG A 52 8.34 -4.64 -1.93
N GLU A 53 7.28 -4.49 -1.15
CA GLU A 53 6.04 -5.22 -1.36
C GLU A 53 5.29 -4.66 -2.58
N LEU A 54 5.18 -3.33 -2.70
CA LEU A 54 4.57 -2.67 -3.85
C LEU A 54 5.33 -2.93 -5.15
N GLN A 55 6.65 -3.12 -5.09
CA GLN A 55 7.45 -3.53 -6.26
C GLN A 55 6.90 -4.81 -6.90
N ASN A 56 6.46 -5.79 -6.11
CA ASN A 56 5.89 -7.03 -6.65
C ASN A 56 4.59 -6.77 -7.43
N TYR A 57 3.75 -5.88 -6.92
CA TYR A 57 2.55 -5.43 -7.63
C TYR A 57 2.91 -4.73 -8.94
N MET A 58 3.89 -3.84 -8.93
CA MET A 58 4.35 -3.15 -10.15
C MET A 58 4.92 -4.13 -11.18
N ILE A 59 5.69 -5.13 -10.75
CA ILE A 59 6.19 -6.20 -11.63
C ILE A 59 5.02 -6.94 -12.29
N ALA A 60 3.97 -7.27 -11.52
CA ALA A 60 2.79 -7.92 -12.06
C ALA A 60 2.09 -7.06 -13.12
N LEU A 61 1.94 -5.76 -12.86
CA LEU A 61 1.34 -4.82 -13.81
C LEU A 61 2.16 -4.67 -15.10
N MET A 62 3.49 -4.59 -15.00
CA MET A 62 4.38 -4.45 -16.16
C MET A 62 4.42 -5.70 -17.03
N ASN A 63 4.16 -6.87 -16.45
CA ASN A 63 4.20 -8.17 -17.12
C ASN A 63 2.80 -8.67 -17.50
N ASP A 64 1.93 -7.78 -18.01
CA ASP A 64 0.59 -8.14 -18.48
C ASP A 64 -0.27 -8.91 -17.44
N GLY A 65 -0.04 -8.63 -16.14
CA GLY A 65 -0.77 -9.25 -15.02
C GLY A 65 -0.17 -10.56 -14.52
N ALA A 66 0.99 -10.97 -15.02
CA ALA A 66 1.73 -12.14 -14.56
C ALA A 66 2.78 -11.77 -13.51
N PHE A 67 2.85 -12.54 -12.43
CA PHE A 67 3.92 -12.42 -11.44
C PHE A 67 4.57 -13.78 -11.22
N SER A 68 5.88 -13.85 -11.44
CA SER A 68 6.58 -15.12 -11.64
C SER A 68 5.90 -15.92 -12.76
N ASP A 69 5.59 -17.20 -12.57
CA ASP A 69 4.93 -18.05 -13.56
C ASP A 69 3.40 -18.10 -13.41
N ASN A 70 2.81 -17.20 -12.61
CA ASN A 70 1.37 -17.20 -12.32
C ASN A 70 0.66 -16.00 -12.96
N GLN A 71 -0.39 -16.26 -13.74
CA GLN A 71 -1.29 -15.23 -14.24
C GLN A 71 -2.25 -14.80 -13.13
N LEU A 72 -2.05 -13.60 -12.57
CA LEU A 72 -2.88 -13.09 -11.47
C LEU A 72 -4.08 -12.28 -12.00
N ILE A 73 -3.87 -11.49 -13.05
CA ILE A 73 -4.89 -10.63 -13.66
C ILE A 73 -4.83 -10.81 -15.17
N GLN A 74 -5.96 -10.98 -15.86
CA GLN A 74 -5.94 -11.11 -17.32
C GLN A 74 -5.44 -9.81 -17.98
N LYS A 75 -4.63 -9.92 -19.03
CA LYS A 75 -4.12 -8.78 -19.79
C LYS A 75 -5.23 -7.81 -20.22
N SER A 76 -6.34 -8.34 -20.73
CA SER A 76 -7.49 -7.54 -21.15
C SER A 76 -8.13 -6.72 -20.02
N SER A 77 -8.01 -7.18 -18.77
CA SER A 77 -8.48 -6.43 -17.60
C SER A 77 -7.56 -5.24 -17.29
N LEU A 78 -6.24 -5.40 -17.48
CA LEU A 78 -5.28 -4.30 -17.33
C LEU A 78 -5.43 -3.27 -18.45
N GLU A 79 -5.61 -3.72 -19.69
CA GLU A 79 -5.87 -2.82 -20.83
C GLU A 79 -7.13 -1.98 -20.56
N LYS A 80 -8.19 -2.60 -20.04
CA LYS A 80 -9.40 -1.88 -19.62
C LYS A 80 -9.11 -0.87 -18.50
N MET A 81 -8.31 -1.24 -17.50
CA MET A 81 -7.96 -0.36 -16.38
C MET A 81 -7.12 0.86 -16.81
N TRP A 82 -6.26 0.71 -17.82
CA TRP A 82 -5.40 1.78 -18.32
C TRP A 82 -6.04 2.64 -19.40
N THR A 83 -7.18 2.23 -19.94
CA THR A 83 -7.94 3.02 -20.91
C THR A 83 -8.65 4.17 -20.18
N PRO A 84 -8.32 5.44 -20.47
CA PRO A 84 -9.03 6.57 -19.86
C PRO A 84 -10.51 6.55 -20.25
N TYR A 85 -11.37 6.95 -19.31
CA TYR A 85 -12.81 7.14 -19.52
C TYR A 85 -13.15 8.62 -19.76
#